data_AF-E6XDR7-F1
#
_entry.id   AF-E6XDR7-F1
#
_cell.length_a   1.000
_cell.length_b   1.000
_cell.length_c   1.000
_cell.angle_alpha   90.00
_cell.angle_beta   90.00
_cell.angle_gamma   90.00
#
_symmetry.space_group_name_H-M   'P 1'
#
loop_
_entity.id
_entity.type
_entity.pdbx_description
1 polymer ?
#
loop_
_entity_poly.entity_id
_entity_poly.type
_entity_poly.pdbx_seq_one_letter_code
_entity_poly.pdbx_strand_id
1 'polypeptide(L)'
;MKIIKSKIVTFGMFFLLVLATYSCGESKPKGWSDEEKTEFVSSCAKANKGAVSDEKAKELCTCMLDKMVAQYPTMIASQAMSVDEIKAIALSCK
;
A
#
# COMPACT_ATOMS: atom_id res chain seq x y z
N MET A 1 -48.08 -7.38 43.54
CA MET A 1 -47.09 -6.30 43.84
C MET A 1 -45.71 -6.92 43.73
N LYS A 2 -44.69 -6.44 43.01
CA LYS A 2 -44.43 -5.23 42.23
C LYS A 2 -43.62 -5.66 41.00
N ILE A 3 -43.99 -5.10 39.85
CA ILE A 3 -43.30 -5.25 38.57
C ILE A 3 -41.93 -4.57 38.72
N ILE A 4 -40.86 -5.35 38.80
CA ILE A 4 -39.49 -4.82 38.77
C ILE A 4 -39.16 -4.60 37.30
N LYS A 5 -39.38 -3.36 36.87
CA LYS A 5 -39.19 -2.88 35.51
C LYS A 5 -37.70 -2.98 35.12
N SER A 6 -37.43 -3.89 34.19
CA SER A 6 -36.54 -3.70 33.04
C SER A 6 -35.47 -2.60 33.20
N LYS A 7 -34.31 -2.96 33.77
CA LYS A 7 -33.07 -2.17 33.66
C LYS A 7 -32.05 -2.77 32.69
N ILE A 8 -32.40 -3.88 32.04
CA ILE A 8 -31.54 -4.61 31.10
C ILE A 8 -31.52 -3.97 29.70
N VAL A 9 -32.55 -3.20 29.35
CA VAL A 9 -32.69 -2.59 28.01
C VAL A 9 -31.74 -1.41 27.81
N THR A 10 -31.30 -0.73 28.87
CA THR A 10 -30.48 0.49 28.74
C THR A 10 -28.98 0.23 28.60
N PHE A 11 -28.47 -0.92 29.03
CA PHE A 11 -27.03 -1.25 28.93
C PHE A 11 -26.65 -1.85 27.56
N GLY A 12 -27.57 -2.58 26.91
CA GLY A 12 -27.34 -3.17 25.59
C GLY A 12 -27.34 -2.16 24.44
N MET A 13 -27.98 -1.00 24.62
CA MET A 13 -28.14 -0.01 23.54
C MET A 13 -26.93 0.92 23.36
N PHE A 14 -26.06 1.03 24.36
CA PHE A 14 -24.84 1.84 24.27
C PHE A 14 -23.71 1.09 23.54
N PHE A 15 -23.66 -0.25 23.66
CA PHE A 15 -22.64 -1.08 23.02
C PHE A 15 -22.84 -1.22 21.49
N LEU A 16 -24.08 -1.06 21.00
CA LEU A 16 -24.41 -1.08 19.57
C LEU A 16 -24.12 0.24 18.85
N LEU A 17 -24.01 1.37 19.57
CA LEU A 17 -23.70 2.68 18.99
C LEU A 17 -22.20 2.90 18.72
N VAL A 18 -21.32 2.15 19.39
CA VAL A 18 -19.86 2.29 19.26
C VAL A 18 -19.32 1.58 18.01
N LEU A 19 -20.05 0.60 17.45
CA LEU A 19 -19.64 -0.13 16.25
C LEU A 19 -19.92 0.64 14.94
N ALA A 20 -20.75 1.70 14.97
CA ALA A 20 -21.09 2.47 13.79
C ALA A 20 -20.04 3.55 13.42
N THR A 21 -19.11 3.88 14.32
CA THR A 21 -18.11 4.94 14.08
C THR A 21 -16.78 4.44 13.51
N TYR A 22 -16.61 3.12 13.33
CA TYR A 22 -15.36 2.55 12.79
C TYR A 22 -15.29 2.49 11.27
N SER A 23 -16.24 3.08 10.53
CA SER A 23 -16.06 3.26 9.08
C SER A 23 -15.18 4.47 8.80
N CYS A 24 -13.91 4.38 9.22
CA CYS A 24 -12.86 5.22 8.68
C CYS A 24 -12.51 4.63 7.32
N GLY A 25 -13.19 5.09 6.27
CA GLY A 25 -12.70 4.89 4.91
C GLY A 25 -11.41 5.68 4.78
N GLU A 26 -10.26 5.04 5.00
CA GLU A 26 -8.95 5.62 4.67
C GLU A 26 -8.98 6.00 3.19
N SER A 27 -9.17 7.28 2.92
CA SER A 27 -8.90 7.84 1.61
C SER A 27 -7.39 7.76 1.40
N LYS A 28 -6.90 6.60 0.94
CA LYS A 28 -5.49 6.47 0.54
C LYS A 28 -5.16 7.61 -0.43
N PRO A 29 -4.06 8.34 -0.21
CA PRO A 29 -3.68 9.41 -1.13
C PRO A 29 -3.61 8.87 -2.56
N LYS A 30 -4.04 9.68 -3.53
CA LYS A 30 -3.92 9.32 -4.95
C LYS A 30 -2.44 9.29 -5.30
N GLY A 31 -1.92 8.13 -5.69
CA GLY A 31 -0.51 7.96 -5.96
C GLY A 31 0.09 6.82 -5.15
N TRP A 32 1.37 6.56 -5.40
CA TRP A 32 2.19 5.76 -4.50
C TRP A 32 2.56 6.60 -3.27
N SER A 33 2.46 6.01 -2.07
CA SER A 33 2.97 6.64 -0.85
C SER A 33 4.51 6.66 -0.86
N ASP A 34 5.11 7.50 -0.01
CA ASP A 34 6.57 7.56 0.08
C ASP A 34 7.15 6.28 0.71
N GLU A 35 6.39 5.61 1.58
CA GLU A 35 6.71 4.29 2.11
C GLU A 35 6.71 3.24 0.99
N GLU A 36 5.69 3.21 0.14
CA GLU A 36 5.60 2.27 -1.00
C GLU A 36 6.77 2.47 -1.98
N LYS A 37 7.11 3.73 -2.29
CA LYS A 37 8.27 4.07 -3.12
C LYS A 37 9.58 3.59 -2.49
N THR A 38 9.75 3.84 -1.19
CA THR A 38 10.96 3.46 -0.44
C THR A 38 11.10 1.95 -0.36
N GLU A 39 10.00 1.24 -0.10
CA GLU A 39 9.96 -0.22 -0.04
C GLU A 39 10.31 -0.85 -1.39
N PHE A 40 9.76 -0.30 -2.48
CA PHE A 40 10.09 -0.75 -3.83
C PHE A 40 11.58 -0.62 -4.14
N VAL A 41 12.16 0.58 -3.94
CA VAL A 41 13.59 0.81 -4.23
C VAL A 41 14.47 -0.08 -3.34
N SER A 42 14.14 -0.22 -2.06
CA SER A 42 14.87 -1.07 -1.12
C SER A 42 14.85 -2.55 -1.53
N SER A 43 13.66 -3.06 -1.87
CA SER A 43 13.48 -4.47 -2.25
C SER A 43 14.12 -4.79 -3.60
N CYS A 44 13.97 -3.89 -4.58
CA CYS A 44 14.63 -4.00 -5.86
C CYS A 44 16.16 -3.95 -5.73
N ALA A 45 16.70 -3.03 -4.92
CA ALA A 45 18.15 -2.93 -4.72
C ALA A 45 18.71 -4.20 -4.04
N LYS A 46 18.00 -4.73 -3.03
CA LYS A 46 18.34 -6.01 -2.39
C LYS A 46 18.34 -7.18 -3.38
N ALA A 47 17.39 -7.22 -4.32
CA ALA A 47 17.33 -8.25 -5.35
C ALA A 47 18.51 -8.20 -6.35
N ASN A 48 19.13 -7.02 -6.50
CA ASN A 48 20.30 -6.81 -7.36
C ASN A 48 21.64 -6.87 -6.59
N LYS A 49 21.61 -7.15 -5.28
CA LYS A 49 22.81 -7.18 -4.45
C LYS A 49 23.80 -8.24 -4.95
N GLY A 50 25.05 -7.82 -5.16
CA GLY A 50 26.13 -8.70 -5.62
C GLY A 50 26.16 -8.92 -7.13
N ALA A 51 25.13 -8.51 -7.88
CA ALA A 51 25.17 -8.45 -9.34
C ALA A 51 25.77 -7.12 -9.84
N VAL A 52 25.46 -6.03 -9.12
CA VAL A 52 25.99 -4.68 -9.34
C VAL A 52 26.37 -4.03 -8.00
N SER A 53 27.00 -2.84 -8.04
CA SER A 53 27.23 -2.06 -6.82
C SER A 53 25.92 -1.57 -6.22
N ASP A 54 25.92 -1.27 -4.91
CA ASP A 54 24.73 -0.78 -4.22
C ASP A 54 24.23 0.54 -4.82
N GLU A 55 25.15 1.43 -5.24
CA GLU A 55 24.79 2.67 -5.94
C GLU A 55 24.10 2.38 -7.29
N LYS A 56 24.64 1.43 -8.08
CA LYS A 56 24.06 1.07 -9.37
C LYS A 56 22.71 0.36 -9.23
N ALA A 57 22.56 -0.49 -8.22
CA ALA A 57 21.27 -1.09 -7.88
C ALA A 57 20.24 -0.01 -7.54
N LYS A 58 20.62 0.98 -6.71
CA LYS A 58 19.73 2.08 -6.33
C LYS A 58 19.36 2.97 -7.52
N GLU A 59 20.30 3.31 -8.39
CA GLU A 59 20.05 4.07 -9.62
C GLU A 59 19.06 3.34 -10.55
N LEU A 60 19.31 2.05 -10.82
CA LEU A 60 18.42 1.21 -11.63
C LEU A 60 17.00 1.17 -11.04
N CYS A 61 16.89 0.85 -9.75
CA CYS A 61 15.60 0.69 -9.10
C CYS A 61 14.83 2.01 -8.97
N THR A 62 15.53 3.13 -8.79
CA THR A 62 14.89 4.47 -8.80
C THR A 62 14.34 4.78 -10.20
N CYS A 63 15.11 4.52 -11.26
CA CYS A 63 14.62 4.69 -12.62
C CYS A 63 13.40 3.81 -12.94
N MET A 64 13.40 2.56 -12.49
CA MET A 64 12.25 1.67 -12.66
C MET A 64 11.01 2.22 -11.93
N LEU A 65 11.18 2.69 -10.69
CA LEU A 65 10.09 3.30 -9.92
C LEU A 65 9.49 4.49 -10.67
N ASP A 66 10.32 5.43 -11.14
CA ASP A 66 9.85 6.63 -11.84
C ASP A 66 8.97 6.31 -13.05
N LYS A 67 9.32 5.26 -13.81
CA LYS A 67 8.54 4.78 -14.95
C LYS A 67 7.27 4.06 -14.51
N MET A 68 7.32 3.28 -13.44
CA MET A 68 6.17 2.56 -12.91
C MET A 68 5.12 3.53 -12.34
N VAL A 69 5.51 4.54 -11.55
CA VAL A 69 4.56 5.52 -10.99
C VAL A 69 3.91 6.39 -12.06
N ALA A 70 4.59 6.60 -13.19
CA ALA A 70 4.04 7.34 -14.32
C ALA A 70 2.94 6.56 -15.07
N GLN A 71 3.02 5.23 -15.08
CA GLN A 71 2.08 4.36 -15.81
C GLN A 71 1.00 3.76 -14.90
N TYR A 72 1.33 3.50 -13.64
CA TYR A 72 0.49 2.82 -12.66
C TYR A 72 0.29 3.72 -11.44
N PRO A 73 -0.85 4.45 -11.36
CA PRO A 73 -1.08 5.46 -10.34
C PRO A 73 -1.03 4.95 -8.89
N THR A 74 -1.13 3.64 -8.67
CA THR A 74 -1.03 3.03 -7.34
C THR A 74 -0.16 1.78 -7.40
N MET A 75 0.44 1.41 -6.27
CA MET A 75 1.19 0.17 -6.16
C MET A 75 0.32 -1.05 -6.50
N ILE A 76 -0.96 -1.04 -6.10
CA ILE A 76 -1.93 -2.11 -6.47
C ILE A 76 -2.10 -2.19 -7.99
N ALA A 77 -2.23 -1.07 -8.69
CA ALA A 77 -2.36 -1.09 -10.16
C ALA A 77 -1.12 -1.69 -10.84
N SER A 78 0.08 -1.47 -10.28
CA SER A 78 1.32 -2.04 -10.83
C SER A 78 1.42 -3.56 -10.69
N GLN A 79 0.61 -4.19 -9.82
CA GLN A 79 0.59 -5.66 -9.69
C GLN A 79 -0.03 -6.36 -10.90
N ALA A 80 -0.75 -5.63 -11.76
CA ALA A 80 -1.30 -6.14 -13.01
C ALA A 80 -0.26 -6.20 -14.16
N MET A 81 0.95 -5.72 -13.93
CA MET A 81 2.02 -5.73 -14.93
C MET A 81 2.42 -7.15 -15.31
N SER A 82 2.55 -7.39 -16.61
CA SER A 82 3.20 -8.59 -17.12
C SER A 82 4.71 -8.53 -16.85
N VAL A 83 5.33 -9.72 -16.82
CA VAL A 83 6.78 -9.85 -16.70
C VAL A 83 7.50 -9.12 -17.84
N ASP A 84 6.91 -9.08 -19.03
CA ASP A 84 7.52 -8.43 -20.20
C ASP A 84 7.47 -6.90 -20.11
N GLU A 85 6.41 -6.32 -19.53
CA GLU A 85 6.36 -4.89 -19.21
C GLU A 85 7.42 -4.51 -18.17
N ILE A 86 7.59 -5.32 -17.12
CA ILE A 86 8.61 -5.10 -16.09
C ILE A 86 10.01 -5.14 -16.72
N LYS A 87 10.28 -6.14 -17.58
CA LYS A 87 11.55 -6.25 -18.31
C LYS A 87 11.77 -5.05 -19.24
N ALA A 88 10.74 -4.62 -19.97
CA ALA A 88 10.85 -3.47 -20.87
C ALA A 88 11.20 -2.19 -20.10
N ILE A 89 10.58 -1.98 -18.92
CA ILE A 89 10.93 -0.86 -18.04
C ILE A 89 12.39 -0.98 -17.59
N ALA A 90 12.81 -2.15 -17.08
CA ALA A 90 14.18 -2.37 -16.63
C ALA A 90 15.22 -2.11 -17.74
N LEU A 91 14.99 -2.62 -18.96
CA LEU A 91 15.87 -2.40 -20.12
C LEU A 91 15.92 -0.94 -20.58
N SER A 92 14.89 -0.16 -20.27
CA SER A 92 14.85 1.28 -20.60
C SER A 92 15.57 2.15 -19.57
N CYS A 93 16.01 1.58 -18.45
CA CYS A 93 16.85 2.20 -17.44
C CYS A 93 18.31 1.80 -17.72
N LYS A 94 19.06 2.71 -18.36
CA LYS A 94 20.45 2.52 -18.78
C LYS A 94 21.43 2.89 -17.67
#